data_AF-A0A084ABF3-F1
#
_entry.id   AF-A0A084ABF3-F1
#
_cell.length_a   1.000
_cell.length_b   1.000
_cell.length_c   1.000
_cell.angle_alpha   90.00
_cell.angle_beta   90.00
_cell.angle_gamma   90.00
#
_symmetry.space_group_name_H-M   'P 1'
#
loop_
_entity.id
_entity.type
_entity.pdbx_description
1 polymer ?
#
loop_
_entity_poly.entity_id
_entity_poly.type
_entity_poly.pdbx_seq_one_letter_code
_entity_poly.pdbx_strand_id
1 'polypeptide(L)'
;MENIKEIHMQTEVTLLEERMDTLESLVRAYNKYLSSLDTIINNNSSFQLNNIMKTLTELTVVLTIPTITYGFWGINLKLPFQGVPYGSLLVIVISLLISLLVWYWLKKKKSL
;
A
#
# COMPACT_ATOMS: atom_id res chain seq x y z
N MET A 1 -23.18 -63.04 24.70
CA MET A 1 -21.98 -62.64 23.92
C MET A 1 -22.31 -61.60 22.85
N GLU A 2 -23.51 -61.63 22.27
CA GLU A 2 -23.97 -60.70 21.22
C GLU A 2 -24.10 -59.24 21.69
N ASN A 3 -24.72 -58.98 22.86
CA ASN A 3 -24.83 -57.63 23.44
C ASN A 3 -23.48 -56.96 23.78
N ILE A 4 -22.46 -57.73 24.16
CA ILE A 4 -21.13 -57.17 24.46
C ILE A 4 -20.45 -56.69 23.17
N LYS A 5 -20.70 -57.41 22.06
CA LYS A 5 -20.16 -57.05 20.75
C LYS A 5 -20.83 -55.80 20.20
N GLU A 6 -22.14 -55.63 20.39
CA GLU A 6 -22.86 -54.40 20.01
C GLU A 6 -22.41 -53.19 20.85
N ILE A 7 -22.24 -53.34 22.17
CA ILE A 7 -21.76 -52.25 23.02
C ILE A 7 -20.33 -51.83 22.63
N HIS A 8 -19.46 -52.80 22.34
CA HIS A 8 -18.11 -52.52 21.88
C HIS A 8 -18.11 -51.80 20.53
N MET A 9 -18.99 -52.22 19.61
CA MET A 9 -19.15 -51.60 18.29
C MET A 9 -19.69 -50.16 18.38
N GLN A 10 -20.66 -49.89 19.27
CA GLN A 10 -21.16 -48.52 19.48
C GLN A 10 -20.11 -47.60 20.13
N THR A 11 -19.23 -48.14 20.97
CA THR A 11 -18.13 -47.38 21.56
C THR A 11 -17.11 -46.96 20.50
N GLU A 12 -16.80 -47.84 19.55
CA GLU A 12 -15.93 -47.47 18.42
C GLU A 12 -16.58 -46.45 17.49
N VAL A 13 -17.89 -46.55 17.22
CA VAL A 13 -18.61 -45.57 16.39
C VAL A 13 -18.62 -44.18 17.04
N THR A 14 -18.91 -44.08 18.34
CA THR A 14 -18.90 -42.79 19.06
C THR A 14 -17.51 -42.17 19.14
N LEU A 15 -16.47 -42.98 19.33
CA LEU A 15 -15.07 -42.51 19.25
C LEU A 15 -14.73 -41.99 17.85
N LEU A 16 -15.19 -42.67 16.80
CA LEU A 16 -14.98 -42.23 15.42
C LEU A 16 -15.74 -40.92 15.13
N GLU A 17 -16.96 -40.76 15.62
CA GLU A 17 -17.72 -39.51 15.51
C GLU A 17 -16.99 -38.34 16.19
N GLU A 18 -16.50 -38.52 17.42
CA GLU A 18 -15.71 -37.50 18.13
C GLU A 18 -14.43 -37.14 17.36
N ARG A 19 -13.73 -38.15 16.80
CA ARG A 19 -12.56 -37.90 15.96
C ARG A 19 -12.91 -37.18 14.66
N MET A 20 -14.04 -37.47 14.04
CA MET A 20 -14.51 -36.75 12.85
C MET A 20 -14.82 -35.29 13.20
N ASP A 21 -15.50 -35.02 14.31
CA ASP A 21 -15.81 -33.66 14.77
C ASP A 21 -14.54 -32.86 15.07
N THR A 22 -13.54 -33.48 15.72
CA THR A 22 -12.25 -32.83 15.97
C THR A 22 -11.53 -32.51 14.66
N LEU A 23 -11.52 -33.43 13.69
CA LEU A 23 -10.93 -33.19 12.35
C LEU A 23 -11.65 -32.06 11.60
N GLU A 24 -12.98 -32.02 11.64
CA GLU A 24 -13.74 -30.92 11.06
C GLU A 24 -13.39 -29.57 11.69
N SER A 25 -13.30 -29.52 13.03
CA SER A 25 -12.94 -28.30 13.74
C SER A 25 -11.53 -27.81 13.37
N LEU A 26 -10.58 -28.73 13.20
CA LEU A 26 -9.21 -28.43 12.77
C LEU A 26 -9.18 -27.90 11.34
N VAL A 27 -9.93 -28.51 10.41
CA VAL A 27 -10.04 -28.02 9.03
C VAL A 27 -10.65 -26.63 9.00
N ARG A 28 -11.70 -26.37 9.79
CA ARG A 28 -12.31 -25.03 9.89
C ARG A 28 -11.34 -24.00 10.47
N ALA A 29 -10.57 -24.35 11.50
CA ALA A 29 -9.55 -23.50 12.08
C ALA A 29 -8.44 -23.18 11.06
N TYR A 30 -8.00 -24.18 10.30
CA TYR A 30 -6.99 -24.01 9.25
C TYR A 30 -7.48 -23.10 8.12
N ASN A 31 -8.71 -23.30 7.63
CA ASN A 31 -9.32 -22.42 6.63
C ASN A 31 -9.45 -20.98 7.13
N LYS A 32 -9.83 -20.79 8.40
CA LYS A 32 -9.88 -19.44 9.02
C LYS A 32 -8.49 -18.80 9.08
N TYR A 33 -7.46 -19.57 9.42
CA TYR A 33 -6.09 -19.09 9.43
C TYR A 33 -5.61 -18.69 8.03
N LEU A 34 -5.84 -19.54 7.02
CA LEU A 34 -5.53 -19.23 5.62
C LEU A 34 -6.24 -17.95 5.14
N SER A 35 -7.55 -17.81 5.40
CA SER A 35 -8.29 -16.61 5.06
C SER A 35 -7.74 -15.36 5.75
N SER A 36 -7.28 -15.49 7.00
CA SER A 36 -6.61 -14.41 7.71
C SER A 36 -5.26 -14.06 7.08
N LEU A 37 -4.48 -15.05 6.64
CA LEU A 37 -3.23 -14.82 5.92
C LEU A 37 -3.46 -14.09 4.60
N ASP A 38 -4.44 -14.53 3.81
CA ASP A 38 -4.83 -13.86 2.56
C ASP A 38 -5.20 -12.40 2.82
N THR A 39 -5.97 -12.15 3.88
CA THR A 39 -6.33 -10.79 4.31
C THR A 39 -5.09 -9.97 4.66
N ILE A 40 -4.13 -10.53 5.41
CA ILE A 40 -2.89 -9.84 5.79
C ILE A 40 -2.01 -9.56 4.57
N ILE A 41 -1.86 -10.52 3.66
CA ILE A 41 -1.08 -10.38 2.43
C ILE A 41 -1.68 -9.30 1.53
N ASN A 42 -3.00 -9.33 1.34
CA ASN A 42 -3.72 -8.34 0.55
C ASN A 42 -3.58 -6.94 1.17
N ASN A 43 -3.79 -6.82 2.48
CA ASN A 43 -3.62 -5.55 3.19
C ASN A 43 -2.20 -5.01 3.09
N ASN A 44 -1.18 -5.86 3.22
CA ASN A 44 0.22 -5.44 3.08
C ASN A 44 0.56 -5.02 1.64
N SER A 45 0.01 -5.70 0.65
CA SER A 45 0.16 -5.33 -0.76
C SER A 45 -0.47 -3.97 -1.06
N SER A 46 -1.70 -3.74 -0.58
CA SER A 46 -2.37 -2.45 -0.69
C SER A 46 -1.62 -1.35 0.06
N PHE A 47 -1.05 -1.65 1.23
CA PHE A 47 -0.21 -0.70 1.98
C PHE A 47 1.03 -0.29 1.18
N GLN A 48 1.73 -1.26 0.59
CA GLN A 48 2.90 -1.00 -0.25
C GLN A 48 2.53 -0.17 -1.49
N LEU A 49 1.45 -0.53 -2.19
CA LEU A 49 0.97 0.24 -3.34
C LEU A 49 0.59 1.68 -2.95
N ASN A 50 -0.10 1.86 -1.83
CA ASN A 50 -0.44 3.18 -1.31
C ASN A 50 0.83 3.99 -0.99
N ASN A 51 1.87 3.36 -0.45
CA ASN A 51 3.15 4.02 -0.19
C ASN A 51 3.91 4.39 -1.47
N ILE A 52 3.91 3.50 -2.47
CA ILE A 52 4.50 3.77 -3.78
C ILE A 52 3.78 4.94 -4.47
N MET A 53 2.44 4.94 -4.48
CA MET A 53 1.65 6.00 -5.08
C MET A 53 1.86 7.35 -4.39
N LYS A 54 1.96 7.37 -3.05
CA LYS A 54 2.33 8.58 -2.30
C LYS A 54 3.71 9.09 -2.74
N THR A 55 4.71 8.22 -2.79
CA THR A 55 6.09 8.57 -3.18
C THR A 55 6.14 9.08 -4.63
N LEU A 56 5.49 8.39 -5.57
CA LEU A 56 5.48 8.77 -6.98
C LEU A 56 4.74 10.10 -7.21
N THR A 57 3.61 10.31 -6.53
CA THR A 57 2.84 11.56 -6.63
C THR A 57 3.67 12.73 -6.12
N GLU A 58 4.33 12.54 -4.99
CA GLU A 58 5.21 13.54 -4.40
C GLU A 58 6.38 13.90 -5.34
N LEU A 59 7.05 12.89 -5.91
CA LEU A 59 8.10 13.09 -6.90
C LEU A 59 7.58 13.82 -8.15
N THR A 60 6.39 13.44 -8.63
CA THR A 60 5.76 14.05 -9.81
C THR A 60 5.49 15.54 -9.58
N VAL A 61 4.97 15.92 -8.41
CA VAL A 61 4.70 17.33 -8.07
C VAL A 61 6.01 18.13 -8.04
N VAL A 62 7.06 17.56 -7.44
CA VAL A 62 8.38 18.21 -7.37
C VAL A 62 8.99 18.40 -8.76
N LEU A 63 8.87 17.42 -9.65
CA LEU A 63 9.40 17.47 -11.02
C LEU A 63 8.55 18.32 -11.97
N THR A 64 7.23 18.38 -11.79
CA THR A 64 6.33 19.11 -12.70
C THR A 64 6.63 20.61 -12.74
N ILE A 65 6.96 21.21 -11.59
CA ILE A 65 7.22 22.65 -11.48
C ILE A 65 8.44 23.11 -12.32
N PRO A 66 9.63 22.49 -12.22
CA PRO A 66 10.76 22.83 -13.08
C PRO A 66 10.51 22.45 -14.54
N THR A 67 9.82 21.32 -14.82
CA THR A 67 9.49 20.92 -16.20
C THR A 67 8.59 21.94 -16.89
N ILE A 68 7.55 22.44 -16.22
CA ILE A 68 6.67 23.49 -16.75
C ILE A 68 7.44 24.80 -16.96
N THR A 69 8.29 25.19 -16.01
CA THR A 69 9.09 26.42 -16.11
C THR A 69 10.07 26.36 -17.29
N TYR A 70 10.72 25.21 -17.50
CA TYR A 70 11.57 24.97 -18.67
C TYR A 70 10.75 24.91 -19.97
N GLY A 71 9.58 24.27 -19.93
CA GLY A 71 8.64 24.22 -21.05
C GLY A 71 8.26 25.62 -21.56
N PHE A 72 7.96 26.56 -20.66
CA PHE A 72 7.67 27.95 -21.02
C PHE A 72 8.87 28.68 -21.66
N TRP A 73 10.11 28.30 -21.36
CA TRP A 73 11.31 28.84 -22.02
C TRP A 73 11.57 28.26 -23.40
N GLY A 74 11.13 27.03 -23.65
CA GLY A 74 11.24 26.38 -24.95
C GLY A 74 10.23 26.89 -25.99
N ILE A 75 9.18 27.57 -25.54
CA ILE A 75 8.23 28.27 -26.40
C ILE A 75 8.70 29.72 -26.50
N ASN A 76 8.72 30.30 -27.71
CA ASN A 76 9.18 31.68 -27.98
C ASN A 76 8.28 32.78 -27.36
N LEU A 77 7.84 32.62 -26.11
CA LEU A 77 7.11 33.62 -25.35
C LEU A 77 8.08 34.67 -24.79
N LYS A 78 7.80 35.95 -25.07
CA LYS A 78 8.45 37.09 -24.42
C LYS A 78 8.01 37.14 -22.95
N LEU A 79 8.77 36.47 -22.09
CA LEU A 79 8.58 36.51 -20.64
C LEU A 79 9.10 37.84 -20.06
N PRO A 80 8.45 38.41 -19.02
CA PRO A 80 8.86 39.66 -18.36
C PRO A 80 10.23 39.62 -17.62
N PHE A 81 11.07 38.61 -17.88
CA PHE A 81 12.43 38.47 -17.34
C PHE A 81 13.49 38.15 -18.42
N GLN A 82 13.16 38.32 -19.71
CA GLN A 82 14.08 38.08 -20.84
C GLN A 82 15.35 38.97 -20.81
N GLY A 83 15.32 40.11 -20.09
CA GLY A 83 16.43 41.05 -20.03
C GLY A 83 17.46 40.82 -18.92
N VAL A 84 17.23 39.86 -18.02
CA VAL A 84 18.12 39.60 -16.88
C VAL A 84 18.98 38.37 -17.17
N PRO A 85 20.32 38.47 -17.18
CA PRO A 85 21.18 37.29 -17.31
C PRO A 85 20.85 36.32 -16.16
N TYR A 86 20.63 35.04 -16.50
CA TYR A 86 20.21 33.98 -15.57
C TYR A 86 18.81 34.14 -14.93
N GLY A 87 17.96 35.05 -15.41
CA GLY A 87 16.57 35.18 -14.93
C GLY A 87 15.78 33.87 -15.01
N SER A 88 16.15 33.01 -15.97
CA SER A 88 15.59 31.66 -16.11
C SER A 88 15.95 30.67 -15.04
N LEU A 89 17.23 30.63 -14.72
CA LEU A 89 17.73 29.81 -13.63
C LEU A 89 17.15 30.29 -12.30
N LEU A 90 17.03 31.60 -12.09
CA LEU A 90 16.56 32.19 -10.84
C LEU A 90 15.10 31.85 -10.55
N VAL A 91 14.22 31.92 -11.56
CA VAL A 91 12.80 31.53 -11.43
C VAL A 91 12.66 30.02 -11.20
N ILE A 92 13.45 29.20 -11.90
CA ILE A 92 13.48 27.74 -11.68
C ILE A 92 13.88 27.43 -10.24
N VAL A 93 14.99 28.02 -9.77
CA VAL A 93 15.52 27.80 -8.41
C VAL A 93 14.54 28.25 -7.34
N ILE A 94 13.88 29.41 -7.50
CA ILE A 94 12.85 29.88 -6.57
C ILE A 94 11.64 28.94 -6.56
N SER A 95 11.18 28.49 -7.73
CA SER A 95 10.04 27.56 -7.79
C SER A 95 10.39 26.19 -7.19
N LEU A 96 11.64 25.74 -7.34
CA LEU A 96 12.15 24.49 -6.76
C LEU A 96 12.26 24.61 -5.24
N LEU A 97 12.72 25.75 -4.72
CA LEU A 97 12.76 26.07 -3.30
C LEU A 97 11.36 26.11 -2.69
N ILE A 98 10.40 26.73 -3.36
CA ILE A 98 9.00 26.76 -2.90
C ILE A 98 8.41 25.34 -2.92
N SER A 99 8.68 24.54 -3.95
CA SER A 99 8.24 23.14 -4.03
C SER A 99 8.81 22.29 -2.89
N LEU A 100 10.12 22.40 -2.63
CA LEU A 100 10.80 21.75 -1.51
C LEU A 100 10.26 22.21 -0.15
N LEU A 101 9.93 23.51 -0.02
CA LEU A 101 9.36 24.05 1.20
C LEU A 101 7.95 23.50 1.45
N VAL A 102 7.11 23.45 0.41
CA VAL A 102 5.75 22.87 0.47
C VAL A 102 5.83 21.38 0.77
N TRP A 103 6.73 20.66 0.11
CA TRP A 103 7.03 19.23 0.38
C TRP A 103 7.41 19.01 1.85
N TYR A 104 8.38 19.77 2.36
CA TYR A 104 8.82 19.69 3.74
C TYR A 104 7.68 20.02 4.72
N TRP A 105 6.87 21.03 4.41
CA TRP A 105 5.71 21.40 5.22
C TRP A 105 4.63 20.32 5.23
N LEU A 106 4.34 19.70 4.08
CA LEU A 106 3.37 18.62 3.95
C LEU A 106 3.83 17.39 4.74
N LYS A 107 5.11 17.04 4.63
CA LYS A 107 5.75 15.94 5.38
C LYS A 107 5.74 16.17 6.89
N LYS A 108 5.84 17.42 7.34
CA LYS A 108 5.81 17.77 8.78
C LYS A 108 4.39 17.81 9.35
N LYS A 109 3.39 18.16 8.55
CA LYS A 109 1.99 18.30 9.00
C LYS A 109 1.19 17.01 8.88
N LYS A 110 1.57 16.11 7.98
CA LYS A 110 1.01 14.76 7.89
C LYS A 110 1.93 13.79 8.63
N SER A 111 1.63 13.54 9.90
CA SER A 111 1.63 12.15 10.34
C SER A 111 0.63 11.41 9.45
N LEU A 112 1.13 10.80 8.38
CA LEU A 112 0.41 9.86 7.52
C LEU A 112 1.07 8.50 7.64
#